data_AF-A0A8S4S751-F1
#
_entry.id   AF-A0A8S4S751-F1
#
_cell.length_a   1.000
_cell.length_b   1.000
_cell.length_c   1.000
_cell.angle_alpha   90.00
_cell.angle_beta   90.00
_cell.angle_gamma   90.00
#
_symmetry.space_group_name_H-M   'P 1'
#
loop_
_entity.id
_entity.type
_entity.pdbx_description
1 polymer ?
#
loop_
_entity_poly.entity_id
_entity_poly.type
_entity_poly.pdbx_seq_one_letter_code
_entity_poly.pdbx_strand_id
1 'polypeptide(L)'
;MERFYRYHETLQERTLRVNPALAATNQNANPVQQKTPYGLIVRQSFIQLYNIFIVFFVTLAVFPAVHSDIQPIQENFLGTNFVRLTCFLTFNLTAMIGNITASFWQFPTQKWLFIFTTLRIVFIPLFLLCNYHPLNVTRTMPILVNNDWTYWVLAVIMGWSSGHGSSLGMMYVSGTVAPENAMTAGMIGGATLVTGIVAGITFSKFCPALVSLNAWTNI
;
A
#
# COMPACT_ATOMS: atom_id res chain seq x y z
N MET A 1 18.84 -20.18 -3.37
CA MET A 1 19.48 -19.35 -2.33
C MET A 1 20.64 -20.07 -1.63
N GLU A 2 20.53 -21.35 -1.26
CA GLU A 2 21.60 -22.05 -0.51
C GLU A 2 22.97 -22.09 -1.19
N ARG A 3 23.03 -22.24 -2.52
CA ARG A 3 24.31 -22.21 -3.26
C ARG A 3 25.03 -20.87 -3.17
N PHE A 4 24.27 -19.77 -3.16
CA PHE A 4 24.84 -18.43 -3.05
C PHE A 4 25.41 -18.21 -1.64
N TYR A 5 24.68 -18.66 -0.62
CA TYR A 5 25.13 -18.57 0.77
C TYR A 5 26.41 -19.37 1.04
N ARG A 6 26.44 -20.64 0.61
CA ARG A 6 27.64 -21.49 0.74
C ARG A 6 28.85 -20.96 -0.04
N TYR A 7 28.62 -20.30 -1.17
CA TYR A 7 29.69 -19.67 -1.94
C TYR A 7 30.33 -18.49 -1.20
N HIS A 8 29.51 -17.67 -0.53
CA HIS A 8 30.03 -16.57 0.29
C HIS A 8 30.73 -17.07 1.55
N GLU A 9 30.22 -18.10 2.22
CA GLU A 9 30.90 -18.73 3.37
C GLU A 9 32.26 -19.30 2.97
N THR A 10 32.34 -20.04 1.86
CA THR A 10 33.60 -20.64 1.41
C THR A 10 34.63 -19.60 0.97
N LEU A 11 34.20 -18.48 0.37
CA LEU A 11 35.10 -17.36 0.06
C LEU A 11 35.61 -16.68 1.33
N GLN A 12 34.75 -16.52 2.33
CA GLN A 12 35.09 -15.90 3.61
C GLN A 12 36.08 -16.77 4.40
N GLU A 13 35.87 -18.09 4.45
CA GLU A 13 36.82 -19.05 5.03
C GLU A 13 38.18 -19.03 4.32
N ARG A 14 38.19 -19.02 2.99
CA ARG A 14 39.45 -18.93 2.21
C ARG A 14 40.22 -17.65 2.50
N THR A 15 39.52 -16.52 2.61
CA THR A 15 40.12 -15.22 2.89
C THR A 15 40.73 -15.19 4.30
N LEU A 16 40.06 -15.80 5.29
CA LEU A 16 40.56 -15.92 6.66
C LEU A 16 41.77 -16.85 6.79
N ARG A 17 41.83 -17.93 6.00
CA ARG A 17 42.99 -18.83 5.96
C ARG A 17 44.23 -18.21 5.32
N VAL A 18 44.05 -17.38 4.29
CA VAL A 18 45.15 -16.72 3.57
C VAL A 18 45.72 -15.54 4.37
N ASN A 19 44.90 -14.85 5.16
CA ASN A 19 45.30 -13.72 5.98
C ASN A 19 44.91 -13.93 7.46
N PRO A 20 45.70 -14.66 8.25
CA PRO A 20 45.40 -14.95 9.66
C PRO A 20 45.34 -13.68 10.53
N ALA A 21 45.94 -12.58 10.09
CA ALA A 21 45.80 -11.27 10.72
C ALA A 21 44.36 -10.75 10.70
N LEU A 22 43.57 -11.02 9.65
CA LEU A 22 42.15 -10.65 9.59
C LEU A 22 41.30 -11.48 10.58
N ALA A 23 41.69 -12.73 10.85
CA ALA A 23 41.04 -13.58 11.84
C ALA A 23 41.36 -13.12 13.28
N ALA A 24 42.60 -12.70 13.54
CA ALA A 24 43.00 -12.11 14.82
C ALA A 24 42.37 -10.72 15.05
N THR A 25 42.23 -9.92 13.98
CA THR A 25 41.43 -8.69 14.02
C THR A 25 39.97 -9.00 14.32
N ASN A 26 39.38 -10.12 13.90
CA ASN A 26 38.00 -10.48 14.26
C ASN A 26 37.82 -10.92 15.72
N GLN A 27 38.86 -11.43 16.39
CA GLN A 27 38.78 -11.79 17.82
C GLN A 27 38.87 -10.56 18.74
N ASN A 28 39.60 -9.52 18.34
CA ASN A 28 39.74 -8.25 19.06
C ASN A 28 38.94 -7.09 18.42
N ALA A 29 38.27 -7.35 17.30
CA ALA A 29 37.24 -6.45 16.81
C ALA A 29 36.09 -6.62 17.79
N ASN A 30 35.86 -5.57 18.59
CA ASN A 30 34.48 -5.20 18.88
C ASN A 30 33.71 -5.42 17.58
N PRO A 31 32.65 -6.27 17.54
CA PRO A 31 31.93 -6.55 16.32
C PRO A 31 31.70 -5.18 15.72
N VAL A 32 32.33 -4.87 14.59
CA VAL A 32 32.25 -3.53 14.04
C VAL A 32 30.77 -3.37 13.83
N GLN A 33 30.16 -2.61 14.73
CA GLN A 33 28.78 -2.24 14.69
C GLN A 33 28.77 -1.37 13.46
N GLN A 34 28.64 -1.98 12.28
CA GLN A 34 28.20 -1.32 11.09
C GLN A 34 26.84 -0.80 11.50
N LYS A 35 26.85 0.40 12.08
CA LYS A 35 25.68 1.07 12.57
C LYS A 35 24.85 1.23 11.32
N THR A 36 23.84 0.37 11.18
CA THR A 36 22.97 0.37 10.01
C THR A 36 22.50 1.80 9.83
N PRO A 37 22.86 2.48 8.74
CA PRO A 37 22.62 3.90 8.62
C PRO A 37 21.14 4.09 8.27
N TYR A 38 20.25 3.91 9.26
CA TYR A 38 18.79 3.96 9.10
C TYR A 38 18.35 5.24 8.38
N GLY A 39 18.94 6.39 8.71
CA GLY A 39 18.64 7.66 8.05
C GLY A 39 19.00 7.67 6.56
N LEU A 40 20.07 6.98 6.16
CA LEU A 40 20.47 6.86 4.76
C LEU A 40 19.51 5.92 4.01
N ILE A 41 19.14 4.79 4.62
CA ILE A 41 18.16 3.84 4.09
C ILE A 41 16.82 4.52 3.84
N VAL A 42 16.33 5.29 4.81
CA VAL A 42 15.07 6.05 4.68
C VAL A 42 15.20 7.09 3.58
N ARG A 43 16.29 7.86 3.54
CA ARG A 43 16.49 8.90 2.52
C ARG A 43 16.55 8.32 1.11
N GLN A 44 17.18 7.16 0.95
CA GLN A 44 17.35 6.49 -0.34
C GLN A 44 16.05 5.82 -0.81
N SER A 45 15.26 5.27 0.11
CA SER A 45 13.98 4.61 -0.20
C SER A 45 12.75 5.51 -0.03
N PHE A 46 12.93 6.80 0.28
CA PHE A 46 11.87 7.74 0.65
C PHE A 46 10.68 7.77 -0.33
N ILE A 47 10.96 7.78 -1.63
CA ILE A 47 9.91 7.78 -2.67
C ILE A 47 9.08 6.50 -2.61
N GLN A 48 9.71 5.35 -2.35
CA GLN A 48 9.02 4.07 -2.26
C GLN A 48 8.23 3.95 -0.95
N LEU A 49 8.78 4.48 0.16
CA LEU A 49 8.07 4.60 1.43
C LEU A 49 6.81 5.47 1.28
N TYR A 50 6.89 6.59 0.56
CA TYR A 50 5.73 7.42 0.23
C TYR A 50 4.68 6.65 -0.58
N ASN A 51 5.10 5.89 -1.60
CA ASN A 51 4.18 5.10 -2.43
C ASN A 51 3.42 4.06 -1.59
N ILE A 52 4.12 3.34 -0.72
CA ILE A 52 3.52 2.39 0.23
C ILE A 52 2.52 3.13 1.12
N PHE A 53 2.93 4.24 1.74
CA PHE A 53 2.08 5.02 2.63
C PHE A 53 0.77 5.44 1.94
N ILE A 54 0.85 6.06 0.75
CA ILE A 54 -0.33 6.54 0.02
C ILE A 54 -1.24 5.39 -0.41
N VAL A 55 -0.68 4.26 -0.85
CA VAL A 55 -1.47 3.09 -1.25
C VAL A 55 -2.37 2.62 -0.10
N PHE A 56 -1.80 2.44 1.09
CA PHE A 56 -2.56 1.98 2.24
C PHE A 56 -3.47 3.07 2.82
N PHE A 57 -3.01 4.32 2.84
CA PHE A 57 -3.81 5.46 3.27
C PHE A 57 -5.11 5.58 2.46
N VAL A 58 -5.01 5.63 1.13
CA VAL A 58 -6.18 5.76 0.24
C VAL A 58 -7.10 4.55 0.37
N THR A 59 -6.53 3.34 0.38
CA THR A 59 -7.31 2.12 0.49
C THR A 59 -8.11 2.08 1.79
N LEU A 60 -7.51 2.43 2.93
CA LEU A 60 -8.16 2.39 4.25
C LEU A 60 -9.05 3.60 4.53
N ALA A 61 -8.80 4.73 3.84
CA ALA A 61 -9.70 5.88 3.84
C ALA A 61 -11.05 5.55 3.21
N VAL A 62 -11.06 4.70 2.17
CA VAL A 62 -12.28 4.32 1.44
C VAL A 62 -12.85 2.99 1.95
N PHE A 63 -12.05 1.92 2.00
CA PHE A 63 -12.46 0.59 2.43
C PHE A 63 -12.05 0.32 3.89
N PRO A 64 -12.95 -0.20 4.75
CA PRO A 64 -14.36 -0.50 4.50
C PRO A 64 -15.29 0.69 4.76
N ALA A 65 -14.85 1.73 5.48
CA ALA A 65 -15.73 2.71 6.11
C ALA A 65 -16.62 3.52 5.15
N VAL A 66 -16.12 3.93 3.99
CA VAL A 66 -16.95 4.62 2.98
C VAL A 66 -17.65 3.58 2.11
N HIS A 67 -16.95 2.52 1.74
CA HIS A 67 -17.42 1.51 0.79
C HIS A 67 -18.57 0.64 1.34
N SER A 68 -18.64 0.41 2.66
CA SER A 68 -19.70 -0.38 3.30
C SER A 68 -21.05 0.31 3.34
N ASP A 69 -21.06 1.65 3.35
CA ASP A 69 -22.28 2.45 3.50
C ASP A 69 -22.85 2.89 2.13
N ILE A 70 -22.26 2.39 1.03
CA ILE A 70 -22.79 2.57 -0.32
C ILE A 70 -23.96 1.62 -0.53
N GLN A 71 -25.12 2.18 -0.89
CA GLN A 71 -26.33 1.42 -1.14
C GLN A 71 -26.53 1.19 -2.65
N PRO A 72 -27.07 0.02 -3.06
CA PRO A 72 -27.42 -0.22 -4.46
C PRO A 72 -28.50 0.75 -4.92
N ILE A 73 -28.40 1.21 -6.15
CA ILE A 73 -29.40 2.09 -6.79
C ILE A 73 -30.52 1.24 -7.40
N GLN A 74 -30.19 0.08 -7.98
CA GLN A 74 -31.17 -0.81 -8.57
C GLN A 74 -31.71 -1.82 -7.55
N GLU A 75 -33.05 -1.87 -7.41
CA GLU A 75 -33.72 -2.92 -6.66
C GLU A 75 -33.26 -4.30 -7.20
N ASN A 76 -32.82 -5.18 -6.30
CA ASN A 76 -32.37 -6.55 -6.57
C ASN A 76 -31.03 -6.76 -7.30
N PHE A 77 -30.15 -5.76 -7.47
CA PHE A 77 -28.86 -6.01 -8.14
C PHE A 77 -28.05 -7.17 -7.50
N LEU A 78 -27.99 -7.22 -6.16
CA LEU A 78 -27.37 -8.30 -5.38
C LEU A 78 -28.06 -8.59 -4.03
N GLY A 79 -29.27 -8.04 -3.83
CA GLY A 79 -30.07 -8.20 -2.61
C GLY A 79 -29.33 -7.80 -1.33
N THR A 80 -29.59 -8.51 -0.22
CA THR A 80 -28.97 -8.28 1.10
C THR A 80 -27.46 -8.54 1.14
N ASN A 81 -26.90 -9.15 0.09
CA ASN A 81 -25.47 -9.48 0.01
C ASN A 81 -24.65 -8.47 -0.80
N PHE A 82 -25.26 -7.37 -1.28
CA PHE A 82 -24.58 -6.36 -2.09
C PHE A 82 -23.23 -5.94 -1.49
N VAL A 83 -23.23 -5.44 -0.25
CA VAL A 83 -22.00 -5.01 0.43
C VAL A 83 -20.99 -6.15 0.56
N ARG A 84 -21.43 -7.37 0.89
CA ARG A 84 -20.52 -8.53 1.03
C ARG A 84 -19.81 -8.87 -0.29
N LEU A 85 -20.52 -8.77 -1.41
CA LEU A 85 -20.01 -9.11 -2.73
C LEU A 85 -19.20 -7.96 -3.35
N THR A 86 -19.72 -6.74 -3.36
CA THR A 86 -19.08 -5.59 -4.02
C THR A 86 -17.96 -4.98 -3.19
N CYS A 87 -18.10 -4.95 -1.86
CA CYS A 87 -17.09 -4.40 -0.95
C CYS A 87 -16.06 -5.47 -0.61
N PHE A 88 -16.46 -6.50 0.13
CA PHE A 88 -15.51 -7.42 0.73
C PHE A 88 -14.95 -8.42 -0.28
N LEU A 89 -15.80 -9.17 -0.99
CA LEU A 89 -15.34 -10.22 -1.90
C LEU A 89 -14.56 -9.62 -3.07
N THR A 90 -15.13 -8.61 -3.73
CA THR A 90 -14.49 -7.97 -4.89
C THR A 90 -13.15 -7.35 -4.51
N PHE A 91 -13.07 -6.61 -3.39
CA PHE A 91 -11.81 -6.01 -2.97
C PHE A 91 -10.74 -7.06 -2.67
N ASN A 92 -11.06 -8.09 -1.89
CA ASN A 92 -10.09 -9.14 -1.54
C ASN A 92 -9.64 -9.95 -2.76
N LEU A 93 -10.58 -10.33 -3.64
CA LEU A 93 -10.26 -11.11 -4.84
C LEU A 93 -9.40 -10.30 -5.81
N THR A 94 -9.77 -9.05 -6.08
CA THR A 94 -9.03 -8.18 -7.00
C THR A 94 -7.68 -7.74 -6.45
N ALA A 95 -7.57 -7.54 -5.13
CA ALA A 95 -6.29 -7.29 -4.46
C ALA A 95 -5.35 -8.51 -4.56
N MET A 96 -5.88 -9.73 -4.39
CA MET A 96 -5.12 -10.96 -4.61
C MET A 96 -4.63 -11.05 -6.06
N ILE A 97 -5.51 -10.81 -7.05
CA ILE A 97 -5.13 -10.77 -8.47
C ILE A 97 -4.07 -9.69 -8.72
N GLY A 98 -4.20 -8.51 -8.12
CA GLY A 98 -3.23 -7.42 -8.22
C GLY A 98 -1.84 -7.80 -7.71
N ASN A 99 -1.77 -8.50 -6.56
CA ASN A 99 -0.52 -9.02 -6.00
C ASN A 99 0.14 -10.05 -6.93
N ILE A 100 -0.65 -10.99 -7.44
CA ILE A 100 -0.17 -11.99 -8.41
C ILE A 100 0.35 -11.29 -9.67
N THR A 101 -0.42 -10.32 -10.17
CA THR A 101 -0.04 -9.55 -11.36
C THR A 101 1.28 -8.80 -11.15
N ALA A 102 1.51 -8.24 -9.96
CA ALA A 102 2.78 -7.57 -9.63
C ALA A 102 3.99 -8.53 -9.62
N SER A 103 3.76 -9.80 -9.25
CA SER A 103 4.79 -10.83 -9.27
C SER A 103 5.20 -11.23 -10.70
N PHE A 104 4.21 -11.38 -11.60
CA PHE A 104 4.47 -11.75 -13.00
C PHE A 104 4.86 -10.56 -13.89
N TRP A 105 4.28 -9.39 -13.63
CA TRP A 105 4.39 -8.21 -14.47
C TRP A 105 4.72 -6.97 -13.63
N GLN A 106 6.01 -6.63 -13.58
CA GLN A 106 6.54 -5.54 -12.76
C GLN A 106 6.44 -4.18 -13.46
N PHE A 107 5.21 -3.74 -13.75
CA PHE A 107 4.91 -2.45 -14.36
C PHE A 107 3.85 -1.74 -13.54
N PRO A 108 4.03 -0.50 -13.04
CA PRO A 108 4.93 0.53 -13.56
C PRO A 108 6.33 0.50 -12.96
N THR A 109 7.34 0.96 -13.70
CA THR A 109 8.73 1.10 -13.20
C THR A 109 8.78 1.97 -11.93
N GLN A 110 9.80 1.76 -11.09
CA GLN A 110 10.04 2.48 -9.82
C GLN A 110 9.79 4.00 -9.84
N LYS A 111 10.10 4.69 -10.95
CA LYS A 111 9.87 6.13 -11.13
C LYS A 111 8.41 6.50 -11.40
N TRP A 112 7.68 5.64 -12.10
CA TRP A 112 6.27 5.82 -12.47
C TRP A 112 5.31 5.35 -11.36
N LEU A 113 5.79 4.52 -10.43
CA LEU A 113 4.98 4.03 -9.32
C LEU A 113 4.38 5.19 -8.50
N PHE A 114 5.13 6.27 -8.29
CA PHE A 114 4.63 7.46 -7.60
C PHE A 114 3.39 8.05 -8.27
N ILE A 115 3.41 8.22 -9.59
CA ILE A 115 2.27 8.75 -10.35
C ILE A 115 1.08 7.81 -10.22
N PHE A 116 1.31 6.49 -10.34
CA PHE A 116 0.27 5.48 -10.18
C PHE A 116 -0.35 5.53 -8.78
N THR A 117 0.45 5.65 -7.72
CA THR A 117 -0.05 5.70 -6.34
C THR A 117 -0.74 7.01 -6.01
N THR A 118 -0.24 8.15 -6.51
CA THR A 118 -0.84 9.47 -6.29
C THR A 118 -2.16 9.60 -7.03
N LEU A 119 -2.30 9.02 -8.23
CA LEU A 119 -3.58 8.98 -8.94
C LEU A 119 -4.69 8.32 -8.13
N ARG A 120 -4.34 7.39 -7.22
CA ARG A 120 -5.33 6.73 -6.35
C ARG A 120 -6.03 7.70 -5.41
N ILE A 121 -5.43 8.85 -5.08
CA ILE A 121 -6.08 9.88 -4.24
C ILE A 121 -7.41 10.33 -4.87
N VAL A 122 -7.53 10.31 -6.20
CA VAL A 122 -8.77 10.65 -6.92
C VAL A 122 -9.90 9.66 -6.62
N PHE A 123 -9.61 8.42 -6.20
CA PHE A 123 -10.64 7.48 -5.78
C PHE A 123 -11.40 7.98 -4.54
N ILE A 124 -10.76 8.72 -3.63
CA ILE A 124 -11.42 9.23 -2.42
C ILE A 124 -12.65 10.10 -2.77
N PRO A 125 -12.51 11.21 -3.52
CA PRO A 125 -13.67 12.01 -3.91
C PRO A 125 -14.62 11.26 -4.84
N LEU A 126 -14.13 10.38 -5.71
CA LEU A 126 -15.01 9.58 -6.59
C LEU A 126 -15.95 8.67 -5.78
N PHE A 127 -15.45 7.95 -4.78
CA PHE A 127 -16.27 7.09 -3.93
C PHE A 127 -17.19 7.90 -3.00
N LEU A 128 -16.79 9.11 -2.58
CA LEU A 128 -17.68 10.03 -1.86
C LEU A 128 -18.81 10.57 -2.76
N LEU A 129 -18.55 10.76 -4.06
CA LEU A 129 -19.53 11.20 -5.06
C LEU A 129 -20.47 10.07 -5.55
N CYS A 130 -20.17 8.81 -5.24
CA CYS A 130 -21.08 7.68 -5.41
C CYS A 130 -22.25 7.75 -4.41
N ASN A 131 -23.22 6.83 -4.54
CA ASN A 131 -24.41 6.70 -3.69
C ASN A 131 -24.08 6.30 -2.23
N TYR A 132 -23.28 7.13 -1.57
CA TYR A 132 -22.85 7.00 -0.18
C TYR A 132 -23.92 7.61 0.72
N HIS A 133 -24.58 6.75 1.50
CA HIS A 133 -25.60 7.11 2.48
C HIS A 133 -25.07 6.83 3.89
N PRO A 134 -24.31 7.77 4.48
CA PRO A 134 -23.85 7.62 5.86
C PRO A 134 -25.05 7.59 6.82
N LEU A 135 -25.04 6.64 7.76
CA LEU A 135 -26.03 6.57 8.83
C LEU A 135 -25.98 7.87 9.68
N ASN A 136 -27.13 8.53 9.84
CA ASN A 136 -27.35 9.74 10.66
C ASN A 136 -26.82 11.07 10.10
N VAL A 137 -26.57 11.19 8.79
CA VAL A 137 -26.14 12.46 8.18
C VAL A 137 -26.94 12.75 6.90
N THR A 138 -27.51 13.95 6.81
CA THR A 138 -28.12 14.47 5.57
C THR A 138 -27.01 14.91 4.61
N ARG A 139 -26.86 14.18 3.51
CA ARG A 139 -25.90 14.48 2.44
C ARG A 139 -26.30 15.75 1.69
N THR A 140 -25.36 16.67 1.52
CA THR A 140 -25.53 17.92 0.74
C THR A 140 -24.75 17.91 -0.58
N MET A 141 -23.86 16.91 -0.79
CA MET A 141 -23.07 16.74 -2.02
C MET A 141 -23.87 16.02 -3.13
N PRO A 142 -23.83 16.46 -4.40
CA PRO A 142 -24.56 15.81 -5.50
C PRO A 142 -24.06 14.37 -5.77
N ILE A 143 -24.95 13.52 -6.25
CA ILE A 143 -24.64 12.14 -6.68
C ILE A 143 -24.32 12.20 -8.17
N LEU A 144 -23.06 11.96 -8.53
CA LEU A 144 -22.61 12.04 -9.93
C LEU A 144 -22.61 10.67 -10.63
N VAL A 145 -22.54 9.58 -9.86
CA VAL A 145 -22.49 8.20 -10.38
C VAL A 145 -23.79 7.48 -10.03
N ASN A 146 -24.76 7.52 -10.96
CA ASN A 146 -26.07 6.86 -10.84
C ASN A 146 -26.12 5.45 -11.48
N ASN A 147 -25.01 4.69 -11.45
CA ASN A 147 -24.96 3.34 -12.02
C ASN A 147 -24.14 2.39 -11.16
N ASP A 148 -24.79 1.33 -10.66
CA ASP A 148 -24.19 0.29 -9.80
C ASP A 148 -23.02 -0.43 -10.49
N TRP A 149 -23.07 -0.59 -11.82
CA TRP A 149 -21.98 -1.18 -12.60
C TRP A 149 -20.73 -0.30 -12.61
N THR A 150 -20.88 1.01 -12.73
CA THR A 150 -19.76 1.95 -12.70
C THR A 150 -19.08 1.93 -11.33
N TYR A 151 -19.87 1.89 -10.26
CA TYR A 151 -19.36 1.71 -8.90
C TYR A 151 -18.59 0.38 -8.76
N TRP A 152 -19.13 -0.73 -9.26
CA TRP A 152 -18.48 -2.03 -9.14
C TRP A 152 -17.17 -2.09 -9.94
N VAL A 153 -17.13 -1.51 -11.14
CA VAL A 153 -15.88 -1.38 -11.92
C VAL A 153 -14.85 -0.54 -11.17
N LEU A 154 -15.24 0.59 -10.56
CA LEU A 154 -14.35 1.39 -9.72
C LEU A 154 -13.83 0.60 -8.52
N ALA A 155 -14.68 -0.21 -7.87
CA ALA A 155 -14.28 -1.10 -6.77
C ALA A 155 -13.21 -2.12 -7.22
N VAL A 156 -13.41 -2.73 -8.39
CA VAL A 156 -12.44 -3.67 -8.99
C VAL A 156 -11.10 -3.00 -9.26
N ILE A 157 -11.12 -1.81 -9.90
CA ILE A 157 -9.90 -1.06 -10.22
C ILE A 157 -9.18 -0.61 -8.94
N MET A 158 -9.93 -0.18 -7.92
CA MET A 158 -9.36 0.22 -6.63
C MET A 158 -8.69 -0.95 -5.91
N GLY A 159 -9.33 -2.13 -5.88
CA GLY A 159 -8.79 -3.33 -5.26
C GLY A 159 -7.56 -3.86 -5.99
N TRP A 160 -7.64 -3.98 -7.32
CA TRP A 160 -6.51 -4.40 -8.15
C TRP A 160 -5.31 -3.46 -8.00
N SER A 161 -5.52 -2.14 -8.09
CA SER A 161 -4.45 -1.16 -7.92
C SER A 161 -3.85 -1.16 -6.50
N SER A 162 -4.63 -1.53 -5.48
CA SER A 162 -4.13 -1.68 -4.10
C SER A 162 -3.14 -2.84 -3.99
N GLY A 163 -3.54 -4.03 -4.46
CA GLY A 163 -2.67 -5.20 -4.44
C GLY A 163 -1.42 -4.96 -5.28
N HIS A 164 -1.62 -4.48 -6.50
CA HIS A 164 -0.52 -4.26 -7.43
C HIS A 164 0.50 -3.23 -6.91
N GLY A 165 0.03 -2.06 -6.45
CA GLY A 165 0.90 -1.01 -5.93
C GLY A 165 1.59 -1.37 -4.62
N SER A 166 0.92 -2.09 -3.72
CA SER A 166 1.52 -2.52 -2.44
C SER A 166 2.66 -3.53 -2.66
N SER A 167 2.45 -4.52 -3.54
CA SER A 167 3.48 -5.50 -3.89
C SER A 167 4.70 -4.85 -4.56
N LEU A 168 4.48 -3.99 -5.55
CA LEU A 168 5.57 -3.25 -6.21
C LEU A 168 6.30 -2.31 -5.23
N GLY A 169 5.57 -1.61 -4.37
CA GLY A 169 6.15 -0.71 -3.37
C GLY A 169 7.11 -1.43 -2.43
N MET A 170 6.71 -2.57 -1.87
CA MET A 170 7.55 -3.36 -0.96
C MET A 170 8.77 -3.97 -1.68
N MET A 171 8.58 -4.44 -2.90
CA MET A 171 9.66 -4.97 -3.74
C MET A 171 10.70 -3.89 -4.11
N TYR A 172 10.25 -2.70 -4.50
CA TYR A 172 11.14 -1.59 -4.85
C TYR A 172 11.80 -0.97 -3.62
N VAL A 173 11.14 -0.92 -2.45
CA VAL A 173 11.75 -0.46 -1.19
C VAL A 173 13.02 -1.25 -0.88
N SER A 174 12.95 -2.57 -1.00
CA SER A 174 14.07 -3.48 -0.71
C SER A 174 15.10 -3.51 -1.84
N GLY A 175 14.67 -3.32 -3.09
CA GLY A 175 15.56 -3.25 -4.25
C GLY A 175 16.32 -1.94 -4.42
N THR A 176 15.92 -0.85 -3.76
CA THR A 176 16.57 0.47 -3.89
C THR A 176 17.81 0.62 -2.99
N VAL A 177 18.02 -0.29 -2.05
CA VAL A 177 19.13 -0.27 -1.10
C VAL A 177 20.12 -1.40 -1.35
N ALA A 178 21.32 -1.29 -0.78
CA ALA A 178 22.31 -2.37 -0.84
C ALA A 178 21.73 -3.68 -0.25
N PRO A 179 22.10 -4.87 -0.78
CA PRO A 179 21.57 -6.15 -0.31
C PRO A 179 21.72 -6.37 1.20
N GLU A 180 22.81 -5.87 1.78
CA GLU A 180 23.09 -5.89 3.23
C GLU A 180 22.02 -5.15 4.05
N ASN A 181 21.40 -4.12 3.48
CA ASN A 181 20.39 -3.28 4.12
C ASN A 181 18.96 -3.58 3.65
N ALA A 182 18.76 -4.52 2.70
CA ALA A 182 17.47 -4.80 2.10
C ALA A 182 16.43 -5.30 3.11
N MET A 183 16.85 -6.13 4.07
CA MET A 183 15.99 -6.59 5.17
C MET A 183 15.51 -5.40 6.02
N THR A 184 16.42 -4.51 6.40
CA THR A 184 16.11 -3.32 7.19
C THR A 184 15.19 -2.36 6.43
N ALA A 185 15.40 -2.15 5.15
CA ALA A 185 14.51 -1.35 4.30
C ALA A 185 13.10 -1.97 4.22
N GLY A 186 13.01 -3.29 4.08
CA GLY A 186 11.73 -4.01 4.11
C GLY A 186 10.98 -3.83 5.44
N MET A 187 11.69 -3.89 6.58
CA MET A 187 11.10 -3.61 7.90
C MET A 187 10.59 -2.18 8.02
N ILE A 188 11.35 -1.18 7.54
CA ILE A 188 10.92 0.22 7.51
C ILE A 188 9.70 0.38 6.61
N GLY A 189 9.69 -0.25 5.43
CA GLY A 189 8.53 -0.26 4.54
C GLY A 189 7.28 -0.85 5.20
N GLY A 190 7.44 -1.95 5.95
CA GLY A 190 6.36 -2.53 6.76
C GLY A 190 5.86 -1.60 7.87
N ALA A 191 6.75 -0.89 8.57
CA ALA A 191 6.36 0.12 9.54
C ALA A 191 5.59 1.27 8.88
N THR A 192 6.08 1.78 7.73
CA THR A 192 5.41 2.83 6.96
C THR A 192 4.03 2.39 6.46
N LEU A 193 3.88 1.14 6.03
CA LEU A 193 2.60 0.54 5.70
C LEU A 193 1.61 0.65 6.86
N VAL A 194 2.02 0.24 8.07
CA VAL A 194 1.16 0.33 9.27
C VAL A 194 0.79 1.77 9.58
N THR A 195 1.72 2.71 9.46
CA THR A 195 1.41 4.14 9.64
C THR A 195 0.38 4.65 8.63
N GLY A 196 0.46 4.19 7.37
CA GLY A 196 -0.53 4.51 6.33
C GLY A 196 -1.91 3.97 6.67
N ILE A 197 -2.00 2.75 7.22
CA ILE A 197 -3.27 2.16 7.67
C ILE A 197 -3.89 3.01 8.77
N VAL A 198 -3.12 3.36 9.82
CA VAL A 198 -3.62 4.16 10.94
C VAL A 198 -4.11 5.53 10.45
N ALA A 199 -3.30 6.22 9.64
CA ALA A 199 -3.67 7.51 9.07
C ALA A 199 -4.92 7.42 8.19
N GLY A 200 -5.06 6.37 7.38
CA GLY A 200 -6.23 6.14 6.52
C GLY A 200 -7.51 5.91 7.33
N ILE A 201 -7.46 5.11 8.39
CA ILE A 201 -8.61 4.87 9.29
C ILE A 201 -9.00 6.16 10.02
N THR A 202 -8.04 6.94 10.51
CA THR A 202 -8.34 8.23 11.14
C THR A 202 -8.98 9.19 10.15
N PHE A 203 -8.50 9.23 8.90
CA PHE A 203 -9.09 10.07 7.86
C PHE A 203 -10.49 9.60 7.44
N SER A 204 -10.75 8.29 7.41
CA SER A 204 -12.08 7.78 7.06
C SER A 204 -13.17 8.24 8.03
N LYS A 205 -12.83 8.45 9.31
CA LYS A 205 -13.72 9.05 10.32
C LYS A 205 -14.03 10.53 10.05
N PHE A 206 -13.18 11.23 9.31
CA PHE A 206 -13.39 12.62 8.92
C PHE A 206 -14.29 12.75 7.68
N CYS A 207 -14.34 11.73 6.82
CA CYS A 207 -15.17 11.74 5.60
C CYS A 207 -16.66 12.06 5.84
N PRO A 208 -17.37 11.48 6.85
CA PRO A 208 -18.75 11.85 7.14
C PRO A 208 -18.94 13.32 7.53
N ALA A 209 -17.99 13.88 8.29
CA ALA A 209 -18.01 15.30 8.66
C ALA A 209 -17.74 16.23 7.46
N LEU A 210 -16.98 15.74 6.47
CA LEU A 210 -16.69 16.46 5.22
C LEU A 210 -17.91 16.50 4.29
N VAL A 211 -18.67 15.40 4.24
CA VAL A 211 -19.91 15.28 3.45
C VAL A 211 -21.08 16.03 4.12
N SER A 212 -21.07 16.20 5.44
CA SER A 212 -22.10 16.94 6.20
C SER A 212 -21.86 18.45 6.28
N LEU A 213 -20.74 18.94 5.75
CA LEU A 213 -20.40 20.36 5.82
C LEU A 213 -21.44 21.20 5.06
N ASN A 214 -22.02 22.20 5.75
CA ASN A 214 -22.98 23.18 5.20
C ASN A 214 -22.40 24.06 4.08
N ALA A 215 -21.16 23.83 3.63
CA ALA A 215 -20.57 24.50 2.49
C ALA A 215 -21.23 24.09 1.16
N TRP A 216 -21.81 22.88 1.08
CA TRP A 216 -22.41 22.34 -0.13
C TRP A 216 -23.88 22.73 -0.35
N THR A 217 -24.54 23.39 0.61
CA THR A 217 -25.94 23.83 0.46
C THR A 217 -26.10 25.12 -0.35
N ASN A 218 -24.98 25.80 -0.70
CA ASN A 218 -24.98 27.06 -1.46
C ASN A 218 -24.42 26.92 -2.89
N ILE A 219 -24.28 25.70 -3.40
CA ILE A 219 -23.92 25.38 -4.79
C ILE A 219 -25.08 24.57 -5.38
#